data_AF-A0A142ENW0-F1
#
_entry.id   AF-A0A142ENW0-F1
#
_cell.length_a   1.000
_cell.length_b   1.000
_cell.length_c   1.000
_cell.angle_alpha   90.00
_cell.angle_beta   90.00
_cell.angle_gamma   90.00
#
_symmetry.space_group_name_H-M   'P 1'
#
loop_
_entity.id
_entity.type
_entity.pdbx_description
1 polymer ?
#
loop_
_entity_poly.entity_id
_entity_poly.type
_entity_poly.pdbx_seq_one_letter_code
_entity_poly.pdbx_strand_id
1 'polypeptide(L)' 'MAIALDNLRVGRVYRLINQGEIRKIEIVSRLSDDNFKIKDLDTLEYYTIHELLQWGKGKDYDLDEIR' A
#
# COMPACT_ATOMS: atom_id res chain seq x y z
N MET A 1 -4.61 7.02 -12.25
CA MET A 1 -5.04 8.23 -11.53
C MET A 1 -4.74 7.92 -10.09
N ALA A 2 -3.62 8.45 -9.56
CA ALA A 2 -3.03 7.94 -8.33
C ALA A 2 -4.04 8.00 -7.17
N ILE A 3 -4.32 6.85 -6.54
CA ILE A 3 -5.18 6.78 -5.37
C ILE A 3 -4.40 7.37 -4.19
N ALA A 4 -4.98 8.38 -3.52
CA ALA A 4 -4.42 8.91 -2.29
C ALA A 4 -4.51 7.86 -1.18
N LEU A 5 -3.50 7.80 -0.29
CA LEU A 5 -3.45 6.85 0.83
C LEU A 5 -4.69 6.91 1.73
N ASP A 6 -5.28 8.09 1.89
CA ASP A 6 -6.48 8.28 2.70
C ASP A 6 -7.73 7.58 2.12
N ASN A 7 -7.74 7.34 0.79
CA ASN A 7 -8.83 6.65 0.10
C ASN A 7 -8.72 5.13 0.12
N LEU A 8 -7.69 4.55 0.76
CA LEU A 8 -7.54 3.10 0.86
C LEU A 8 -8.66 2.47 1.69
N ARG A 9 -9.25 1.40 1.16
CA ARG A 9 -10.34 0.67 1.81
C ARG A 9 -9.88 -0.68 2.33
N VAL A 10 -10.33 -1.01 3.54
CA VAL A 10 -10.09 -2.33 4.14
C VAL A 10 -10.76 -3.41 3.29
N GLY A 11 -10.04 -4.50 3.04
CA GLY A 11 -10.46 -5.64 2.21
C GLY A 11 -10.23 -5.46 0.72
N ARG A 12 -9.62 -4.35 0.27
CA ARG A 12 -9.24 -4.11 -1.13
C ARG A 12 -7.77 -4.41 -1.38
N VAL A 13 -7.49 -4.76 -2.64
CA VAL A 13 -6.12 -5.05 -3.09
C VAL A 13 -5.62 -3.92 -3.97
N TYR A 14 -4.46 -3.39 -3.60
CA TYR A 14 -3.79 -2.33 -4.32
C TYR A 14 -2.45 -2.81 -4.85
N ARG A 15 -2.08 -2.28 -6.02
CA ARG A 15 -0.74 -2.32 -6.56
C ARG A 15 -0.01 -1.07 -6.09
N LEU A 16 1.04 -1.26 -5.31
CA LEU A 16 1.96 -0.20 -4.93
C LEU A 16 3.17 -0.26 -5.86
N ILE A 17 3.47 0.86 -6.52
CA ILE A 17 4.71 1.06 -7.25
C ILE A 17 5.51 2.11 -6.49
N ASN A 18 6.76 1.80 -6.13
CA ASN A 18 7.65 2.76 -5.49
C ASN A 18 9.11 2.45 -5.84
N GLN A 19 9.87 3.46 -6.24
CA GLN A 19 11.31 3.34 -6.55
C GLN A 19 11.68 2.19 -7.51
N GLY A 20 10.80 1.86 -8.46
CA GLY A 20 11.00 0.76 -9.42
C GLY A 20 10.61 -0.63 -8.89
N GLU A 21 10.19 -0.74 -7.64
CA GLU A 21 9.57 -1.95 -7.09
C GLU A 21 8.05 -1.91 -7.28
N ILE A 22 7.47 -3.07 -7.60
CA ILE A 22 6.04 -3.27 -7.73
C ILE A 22 5.63 -4.32 -6.71
N ARG A 23 4.76 -3.95 -5.76
CA ARG A 23 4.20 -4.84 -4.75
C ARG A 23 2.68 -4.88 -4.83
N LYS A 24 2.12 -6.04 -4.48
CA LYS A 24 0.67 -6.25 -4.39
C LYS A 24 0.31 -6.37 -2.93
N ILE A 25 -0.46 -5.41 -2.44
CA ILE A 25 -0.79 -5.29 -1.03
C ILE A 25 -2.31 -5.33 -0.84
N GLU A 26 -2.76 -6.10 0.14
CA GLU A 26 -4.15 -6.14 0.57
C GLU A 26 -4.29 -5.36 1.88
N ILE A 27 -5.26 -4.45 1.96
CA ILE A 27 -5.52 -3.70 3.18
C ILE A 27 -6.28 -4.59 4.16
N VAL A 28 -5.62 -5.00 5.24
CA VAL A 28 -6.20 -5.92 6.23
C VAL A 28 -7.02 -5.16 7.27
N SER A 29 -6.53 -4.02 7.75
CA SER A 29 -7.20 -3.21 8.78
C SER A 29 -6.67 -1.78 8.78
N ARG A 30 -7.51 -0.80 9.12
CA ARG A 30 -7.06 0.57 9.40
C ARG A 30 -6.56 0.62 10.86
N LEU A 31 -5.30 1.01 11.06
CA LEU A 31 -4.70 1.15 12.40
C LEU A 31 -4.91 2.57 12.93
N SER A 32 -4.73 3.58 12.07
CA SER A 32 -4.89 5.01 12.36
C SER A 32 -5.33 5.76 11.11
N ASP A 33 -5.59 7.07 11.23
CA ASP A 33 -6.03 7.94 10.11
C ASP A 33 -5.11 7.82 8.88
N ASP A 34 -3.80 7.80 9.10
CA ASP A 34 -2.76 7.66 8.05
C ASP A 34 -1.98 6.33 8.12
N ASN A 35 -2.46 5.34 8.88
CA ASN A 35 -1.76 4.06 8.98
C ASN A 35 -2.68 2.86 8.80
N PHE A 36 -2.27 1.96 7.93
CA PHE A 36 -3.02 0.76 7.56
C PHE A 36 -2.15 -0.46 7.73
N LYS A 37 -2.72 -1.51 8.31
CA LYS A 37 -2.15 -2.85 8.27
C LYS A 37 -2.43 -3.43 6.90
N ILE A 38 -1.36 -3.84 6.24
CA ILE A 38 -1.39 -4.42 4.92
C ILE A 38 -0.76 -5.80 4.94
N LYS A 39 -1.22 -6.64 4.02
CA LYS A 39 -0.65 -7.95 3.75
C LYS A 39 -0.07 -7.93 2.37
N ASP A 40 1.17 -8.33 2.24
CA ASP A 40 1.76 -8.52 0.93
C ASP A 40 1.34 -9.86 0.35
N LEU A 41 0.89 -9.83 -0.91
CA LEU A 41 0.40 -11.02 -1.59
C LEU A 41 1.53 -11.82 -2.24
N ASP A 42 2.74 -11.28 -2.33
CA ASP A 42 3.91 -11.95 -2.87
C ASP A 42 4.68 -12.69 -1.76
N THR A 43 4.98 -12.01 -0.65
CA THR A 43 5.70 -12.61 0.48
C THR A 43 4.79 -13.22 1.56
N LEU A 44 3.49 -12.91 1.54
CA LEU A 44 2.50 -13.29 2.56
C LEU A 44 2.75 -12.69 3.95
N GLU A 45 3.67 -11.73 4.05
CA GLU A 45 3.98 -11.03 5.29
C GLU A 45 3.01 -9.89 5.57
N TYR A 46 2.94 -9.48 6.83
CA TYR A 46 2.11 -8.38 7.27
C TYR A 46 2.98 -7.24 7.75
N TYR A 47 2.70 -6.04 7.24
CA TYR A 47 3.41 -4.83 7.62
C TYR A 47 2.45 -3.64 7.55
N THR A 48 2.94 -2.46 7.88
CA THR A 48 2.17 -1.23 7.78
C THR A 48 2.50 -0.45 6.52
N ILE A 49 1.54 0.32 6.03
CA ILE A 49 1.76 1.28 4.93
C ILE A 49 2.92 2.23 5.27
N HIS A 50 3.03 2.64 6.54
CA HIS A 50 4.11 3.49 7.01
C HIS A 50 5.49 2.84 6.83
N GLU A 51 5.62 1.55 7.12
CA GLU A 51 6.87 0.82 6.89
C GLU A 51 7.24 0.72 5.42
N LEU A 52 6.27 0.61 4.50
CA LEU A 52 6.57 0.66 3.06
C LEU A 52 6.99 2.04 2.57
N LEU A 53 6.47 3.09 3.21
CA LEU A 53 6.71 4.48 2.82
C LEU A 53 7.75 5.18 3.69
N GLN A 54 8.39 4.48 4.63
CA GLN A 54 9.37 5.07 5.57
C GLN A 54 10.58 5.66 4.84
N TRP A 55 10.94 5.11 3.68
CA TRP A 55 12.03 5.60 2.83
C TRP A 55 11.59 6.72 1.86
N GLY A 56 10.35 7.19 1.98
CA GLY A 56 9.76 8.20 1.11
C GLY A 56 9.12 7.64 -0.15
N LYS A 57 8.46 8.54 -0.89
CA LYS A 57 7.80 8.26 -2.17
C LYS A 57 8.74 8.66 -3.30
N GLY A 58 9.11 7.70 -4.14
CA GLY A 58 9.87 7.97 -5.35
C GLY A 58 9.05 8.76 -6.38
N LYS A 59 9.71 9.23 -7.44
CA LYS A 59 9.03 9.89 -8.59
C LYS A 59 8.03 8.98 -9.30
N ASP A 60 8.27 7.68 -9.25
CA ASP A 60 7.43 6.63 -9.86
C ASP A 60 6.36 6.11 -8.90
N TYR A 61 6.11 6.83 -7.79
CA TYR A 61 5.11 6.42 -6.82
C TYR A 61 3.72 6.37 -7.45
N ASP A 62 3.13 5.19 -7.47
CA ASP A 62 1.77 4.98 -7.99
C ASP A 62 1.02 3.95 -7.14
N LEU A 63 -0.26 4.19 -6.95
CA LEU A 63 -1.18 3.30 -6.24
C LEU A 63 -2.41 3.08 -7.10
N ASP A 64 -2.64 1.82 -7.46
CA ASP A 64 -3.73 1.42 -8.34
C ASP A 64 -4.56 0.30 -7.68
N GLU A 65 -5.88 0.43 -7.65
CA GLU A 65 -6.77 -0.59 -7.09
C GLU A 65 -6.96 -1.72 -8.10
N ILE A 66 -6.61 -2.95 -7.74
CA ILE A 66 -6.78 -4.12 -8.60
C ILE A 66 -8.11 -4.83 -8.33
N ARG A 67 -8.59 -4.83 -7.07
CA ARG A 67 -9.73 -5.64 -6.64
C ARG A 67 -10.48 -5.04 -5.47
#